data_AF-A0A1E1XV35-F1
#
_entry.id   AF-A0A1E1XV35-F1
#
_cell.length_a   1.000
_cell.length_b   1.000
_cell.length_c   1.000
_cell.angle_alpha   90.00
_cell.angle_beta   90.00
_cell.angle_gamma   90.00
#
_symmetry.space_group_name_H-M   'P 1'
#
loop_
_entity.id
_entity.type
_entity.pdbx_description
1 polymer ?
#
loop_
_entity_poly.entity_id
_entity_poly.type
_entity_poly.pdbx_seq_one_letter_code
_entity_poly.pdbx_strand_id
1 'polypeptide(L)'
;LRKAIADVQQEVTRKEGILRQLNIVKAHRKKNQEEPIDDLINQWRSAAQQAILDFQQSMPEPKPCLKDILSQFHIEHSAIGYSEDEDCFV
;
A
#
# COMPACT_ATOMS: atom_id res chain seq x y z
N LEU A 1 9.82 -43.60 26.12
CA LEU A 1 8.60 -43.82 25.31
C LEU A 1 7.58 -42.69 25.49
N ARG A 2 6.96 -42.49 26.66
CA ARG A 2 5.96 -41.41 26.88
C ARG A 2 6.48 -40.00 26.56
N LYS A 3 7.70 -39.66 27.00
CA LYS A 3 8.35 -38.36 26.69
C LYS A 3 8.55 -38.16 25.19
N ALA A 4 9.12 -39.15 24.50
CA ALA A 4 9.31 -39.10 23.05
C ALA A 4 7.99 -38.96 22.27
N ILE A 5 6.90 -39.59 22.73
CA ILE A 5 5.57 -39.42 22.13
C ILE A 5 5.07 -37.98 22.32
N ALA A 6 5.23 -37.42 23.51
CA ALA A 6 4.85 -36.03 23.79
C ALA A 6 5.67 -35.02 22.96
N ASP A 7 6.99 -35.24 22.84
CA ASP A 7 7.89 -34.40 22.04
C ASP A 7 7.49 -34.44 20.55
N VAL A 8 7.16 -35.63 20.04
CA VAL A 8 6.68 -35.79 18.65
C VAL A 8 5.32 -35.12 18.45
N GLN A 9 4.39 -35.25 19.39
CA GLN A 9 3.08 -34.58 19.32
C GLN A 9 3.23 -33.07 19.30
N GLN A 10 4.11 -32.52 20.13
CA GLN A 10 4.39 -31.08 20.15
C GLN A 10 4.95 -30.59 18.81
N GLU A 11 5.88 -31.34 18.21
CA GLU A 11 6.43 -31.00 16.90
C GLU A 11 5.40 -31.09 15.77
N VAL A 12 4.49 -32.07 15.83
CA VAL A 12 3.38 -32.17 14.87
C VAL A 12 2.48 -30.94 14.97
N THR A 13 2.01 -30.58 16.17
CA THR A 13 1.17 -29.41 16.37
C THR A 13 1.86 -28.11 15.93
N ARG A 14 3.16 -27.97 16.21
CA ARG A 14 3.95 -26.83 15.75
C ARG A 14 3.97 -26.73 14.22
N LYS A 15 4.25 -27.85 13.54
CA LYS A 15 4.29 -27.90 12.07
C LYS A 15 2.92 -27.65 11.44
N GLU A 16 1.85 -28.15 12.03
CA GLU A 16 0.47 -27.87 11.59
C GLU A 16 0.12 -26.39 11.71
N GLY A 17 0.53 -25.72 12.79
CA GLY A 17 0.37 -24.28 12.97
C GLY A 17 1.08 -23.48 11.88
N ILE A 18 2.33 -23.84 11.56
CA ILE A 18 3.10 -23.23 10.48
C ILE A 18 2.43 -23.46 9.12
N LEU A 19 1.99 -24.69 8.85
CA LEU A 19 1.32 -25.05 7.60
C LEU A 19 0.04 -24.24 7.40
N ARG A 20 -0.75 -24.03 8.46
CA ARG A 20 -1.96 -23.20 8.42
C ARG A 20 -1.64 -21.75 8.04
N GLN A 21 -0.64 -21.15 8.66
CA GLN A 21 -0.21 -19.78 8.33
C GLN A 21 0.26 -19.67 6.88
N LEU A 22 1.08 -20.63 6.41
CA LEU A 22 1.55 -20.67 5.03
C LEU A 22 0.39 -20.82 4.03
N ASN A 23 -0.62 -21.63 4.34
CA ASN A 23 -1.79 -21.79 3.48
C ASN A 23 -2.62 -20.50 3.37
N ILE A 24 -2.75 -19.73 4.46
CA ILE A 24 -3.41 -18.42 4.44
C ILE A 24 -2.65 -17.46 3.51
N VAL A 25 -1.33 -17.35 3.67
CA VAL A 25 -0.49 -16.49 2.82
C VAL A 25 -0.55 -16.94 1.36
N LYS A 26 -0.49 -18.25 1.11
CA LYS A 26 -0.59 -18.81 -0.25
C LYS A 26 -1.95 -18.53 -0.88
N ALA A 27 -3.05 -18.67 -0.14
CA ALA A 27 -4.39 -18.36 -0.63
C ALA A 27 -4.54 -16.87 -0.92
N HIS A 28 -4.00 -15.99 -0.06
CA HIS A 28 -3.97 -14.55 -0.28
C HIS A 28 -3.17 -14.18 -1.52
N ARG A 29 -1.97 -14.76 -1.71
CA ARG A 29 -1.15 -14.55 -2.92
C ARG A 29 -1.84 -15.05 -4.19
N LYS A 30 -2.54 -16.18 -4.13
CA LYS A 30 -3.29 -16.72 -5.27
C LYS A 30 -4.51 -15.86 -5.62
N LYS A 31 -5.21 -15.35 -4.60
CA LYS A 31 -6.36 -14.45 -4.77
C LYS A 31 -5.92 -13.08 -5.31
N ASN A 32 -4.80 -12.55 -4.84
CA ASN A 32 -4.25 -11.27 -5.27
C ASN A 32 -3.29 -11.41 -6.48
N GLN A 33 -3.52 -12.40 -7.34
CA GLN A 33 -2.96 -12.42 -8.71
C GLN A 33 -3.71 -11.44 -9.64
N GLU A 34 -4.85 -10.91 -9.19
CA GLU A 34 -5.44 -9.66 -9.68
C GLU A 34 -4.52 -8.53 -9.19
N GLU A 35 -3.93 -7.78 -10.14
CA GLU A 35 -2.91 -6.72 -10.01
C GLU A 35 -2.26 -6.53 -8.62
N PRO A 36 -0.92 -6.67 -8.50
CA PRO A 36 -0.19 -6.34 -7.27
C PRO A 36 -0.74 -5.06 -6.65
N ILE A 37 -1.02 -5.06 -5.34
CA ILE A 37 -1.53 -3.87 -4.63
C ILE A 37 -0.65 -2.65 -4.92
N ASP A 38 0.66 -2.86 -5.11
CA ASP A 38 1.61 -1.84 -5.51
C ASP A 38 1.30 -1.22 -6.89
N ASP A 39 0.87 -2.02 -7.87
CA ASP A 39 0.47 -1.53 -9.20
C ASP A 39 -0.81 -0.69 -9.12
N LEU A 40 -1.79 -1.14 -8.32
CA LEU A 40 -2.99 -0.35 -8.04
C LEU A 40 -2.65 0.96 -7.32
N ILE A 41 -1.78 0.93 -6.32
CA ILE A 41 -1.30 2.13 -5.63
C ILE A 41 -0.68 3.10 -6.62
N ASN A 42 0.19 2.62 -7.52
CA ASN A 42 0.84 3.45 -8.53
C ASN A 42 -0.15 4.04 -9.53
N GLN A 43 -1.15 3.25 -9.98
CA GLN A 43 -2.17 3.71 -10.90
C GLN A 43 -3.04 4.81 -10.29
N TRP A 44 -3.54 4.59 -9.07
CA TRP A 44 -4.36 5.57 -8.36
C TRP A 44 -3.56 6.83 -7.99
N ARG A 45 -2.29 6.66 -7.57
CA ARG A 45 -1.38 7.78 -7.32
C ARG A 45 -1.19 8.63 -8.57
N SER A 46 -0.87 8.00 -9.71
CA SER A 46 -0.67 8.72 -10.97
C SER A 46 -1.93 9.46 -11.42
N ALA A 47 -3.10 8.81 -11.31
CA ALA A 47 -4.38 9.44 -11.65
C ALA A 47 -4.69 10.65 -10.75
N ALA A 48 -4.42 10.53 -9.44
CA ALA A 48 -4.62 11.62 -8.50
C ALA A 48 -3.67 12.80 -8.76
N GLN A 49 -2.39 12.53 -9.02
CA GLN A 49 -1.41 13.56 -9.37
C GLN A 49 -1.85 14.37 -10.60
N GLN A 50 -2.27 13.68 -11.68
CA GLN A 50 -2.77 14.34 -12.88
C GLN A 50 -4.01 15.18 -12.59
N ALA A 51 -4.98 14.64 -11.85
CA ALA A 51 -6.19 15.37 -11.51
C ALA A 51 -5.90 16.65 -10.68
N ILE A 52 -4.92 16.61 -9.79
CA ILE A 52 -4.50 17.77 -9.00
C ILE A 52 -3.84 18.84 -9.90
N LEU A 53 -2.99 18.43 -10.85
CA LEU A 53 -2.37 19.34 -11.81
C LEU A 53 -3.43 19.99 -12.71
N ASP A 54 -4.36 19.19 -13.25
CA ASP A 54 -5.45 19.68 -14.08
C ASP A 54 -6.34 20.67 -13.31
N PHE A 55 -6.62 20.36 -12.03
CA PHE A 55 -7.37 21.23 -11.14
C PHE A 55 -6.66 22.57 -10.92
N GLN A 56 -5.35 22.54 -10.60
CA GLN A 56 -4.53 23.75 -10.44
C GLN A 56 -4.50 24.59 -11.72
N GLN A 57 -4.40 23.95 -12.89
CA GLN A 57 -4.40 24.64 -14.18
C GLN A 57 -5.74 25.32 -14.48
N SER A 58 -6.85 24.75 -14.03
CA SER A 58 -8.20 25.31 -14.21
C SER A 58 -8.51 26.49 -13.29
N MET A 59 -7.66 26.76 -12.29
CA MET A 59 -7.89 27.84 -11.33
C MET A 59 -7.56 29.24 -11.88
N PRO A 60 -8.27 30.28 -11.42
CA PRO A 60 -7.93 31.67 -11.76
C PRO A 60 -6.58 32.09 -11.16
N GLU A 61 -5.90 33.01 -11.84
CA GLU A 61 -4.66 33.59 -11.33
C GLU A 61 -4.93 34.52 -10.11
N PRO A 62 -4.08 34.51 -9.07
CA PRO A 62 -2.85 33.72 -8.94
C PRO A 62 -3.15 32.26 -8.57
N LYS A 63 -2.53 31.32 -9.29
CA LYS A 63 -2.70 29.89 -9.00
C LYS A 63 -2.13 29.52 -7.62
N PRO A 64 -2.87 28.75 -6.80
CA PRO A 64 -2.34 28.24 -5.54
C PRO A 64 -1.20 27.25 -5.79
N CYS A 65 -0.25 27.14 -4.85
CA CYS A 65 0.80 26.13 -4.93
C CYS A 65 0.24 24.72 -4.67
N LEU A 66 0.95 23.68 -5.09
CA LEU A 66 0.47 22.31 -4.90
C LEU A 66 0.32 21.98 -3.41
N LYS A 67 1.23 22.49 -2.56
CA LYS A 67 1.13 22.34 -1.10
C LYS A 67 -0.19 22.83 -0.53
N ASP A 68 -0.69 23.98 -1.00
CA ASP A 68 -1.94 24.55 -0.51
C ASP A 68 -3.14 23.68 -0.91
N ILE A 69 -3.14 23.20 -2.15
CA ILE A 69 -4.16 22.29 -2.66
C ILE A 69 -4.16 20.98 -1.85
N LEU A 70 -2.99 20.36 -1.67
CA LEU A 70 -2.85 19.13 -0.90
C LEU A 70 -3.30 19.31 0.55
N SER A 71 -2.93 20.43 1.18
CA SER A 71 -3.33 20.77 2.54
C SER A 71 -4.85 20.94 2.66
N GLN A 72 -5.49 21.57 1.67
CA GLN A 72 -6.93 21.78 1.63
C GLN A 72 -7.72 20.47 1.47
N PHE A 73 -7.20 19.53 0.68
CA PHE A 73 -7.79 18.20 0.51
C PHE A 73 -7.35 17.19 1.59
N HIS A 74 -6.52 17.61 2.54
CA HIS A 74 -5.92 16.74 3.56
C HIS A 74 -5.20 15.51 2.97
N ILE A 75 -4.52 15.71 1.83
CA ILE A 75 -3.74 14.66 1.16
C ILE A 75 -2.34 14.65 1.76
N GLU A 76 -1.95 13.50 2.30
CA GLU A 76 -0.61 13.32 2.84
C GLU A 76 0.44 13.33 1.73
N HIS A 77 1.52 14.08 1.92
CA HIS A 77 2.59 14.21 0.93
C HIS A 77 3.21 12.84 0.57
N SER A 78 3.38 11.96 1.56
CA SER A 78 3.92 10.61 1.39
C SER A 78 3.00 9.69 0.55
N ALA A 79 1.69 9.92 0.60
CA ALA A 79 0.70 9.11 -0.11
C ALA A 79 0.76 9.37 -1.62
N ILE A 80 1.01 10.61 -2.02
CA ILE A 80 1.03 11.04 -3.42
C ILE A 80 2.42 11.32 -3.97
N GLY A 81 3.48 11.14 -3.18
CA GLY A 81 4.86 11.38 -3.60
C GLY A 81 5.18 12.86 -3.78
N TYR A 82 4.59 13.76 -2.99
CA TYR A 82 4.87 15.19 -3.12
C TYR A 82 6.16 15.60 -2.39
N SER A 83 7.00 16.41 -3.05
CA SER A 83 8.20 17.03 -2.49
C SER A 83 7.94 18.50 -2.19
N GLU A 84 8.09 18.90 -0.92
CA GLU A 84 7.98 20.31 -0.50
C GLU A 84 9.13 21.17 -1.00
N ASP A 85 10.31 20.59 -1.21
CA ASP A 85 11.51 21.32 -1.63
C ASP A 85 11.44 21.72 -3.12
N GLU A 86 10.83 20.85 -3.94
CA GLU A 86 10.75 21.03 -5.39
C GLU A 86 9.35 21.44 -5.89
N ASP A 87 8.36 21.52 -4.99
CA ASP A 87 6.93 21.74 -5.28
C ASP A 87 6.41 20.87 -6.45
N CYS A 88 6.76 19.58 -6.43
CA CYS A 88 6.46 18.64 -7.52
C CYS A 88 6.17 17.22 -7.00
N PHE A 89 5.65 16.37 -7.89
CA PHE A 89 5.45 14.95 -7.60
C PHE A 89 6.69 14.14 -8.01
N VAL A 90 7.13 13.22 -7.16
CA VAL A 90 8.32 12.37 -7.25
C VAL A 90 7.95 10.88 -7.22
#